data_AF-A0A966NH07-F1
#
_entry.id   AF-A0A966NH07-F1
#
_cell.length_a   1.000
_cell.length_b   1.000
_cell.length_c   1.000
_cell.angle_alpha   90.00
_cell.angle_beta   90.00
_cell.angle_gamma   90.00
#
_symmetry.space_group_name_H-M   'P 1'
#
loop_
_entity.id
_entity.type
_entity.pdbx_description
1 polymer ?
#
loop_
_entity_poly.entity_id
_entity_poly.type
_entity_poly.pdbx_seq_one_letter_code
_entity_poly.pdbx_strand_id
1 'polypeptide(L)' 'MSVLVRLNRGETNVNFIRWWRRSMIASAVLIVISIGSMFLQGLNLGIDFKGGVSWEVKAPGVSVDEARSALDA' A
#
# COMPACT_ATOMS: atom_id res chain seq x y z
N MET A 1 -26.52 -19.53 16.82
CA MET A 1 -26.69 -19.11 15.41
C MET A 1 -25.63 -18.08 15.07
N SER A 2 -24.96 -18.16 13.91
CA SER A 2 -23.83 -17.30 13.60
C SER A 2 -24.27 -15.87 13.24
N VAL A 3 -23.44 -14.88 13.60
CA VAL A 3 -23.67 -13.46 13.30
C VAL A 3 -23.76 -13.21 11.78
N LEU A 4 -23.04 -14.00 10.98
CA LEU A 4 -23.05 -13.94 9.52
C LEU A 4 -24.43 -14.25 8.92
N VAL A 5 -25.15 -15.23 9.48
CA VAL A 5 -26.50 -15.57 9.00
C VAL A 5 -27.50 -14.44 9.30
N ARG A 6 -27.35 -13.77 10.45
CA ARG A 6 -28.19 -12.63 10.85
C ARG A 6 -27.93 -11.36 10.04
N LEU A 7 -26.69 -11.18 9.59
CA LEU A 7 -26.32 -10.09 8.68
C LEU A 7 -26.96 -10.30 7.30
N ASN A 8 -26.90 -11.51 6.74
CA ASN A 8 -27.48 -11.83 5.43
C ASN A 8 -29.02 -11.68 5.38
N ARG A 9 -29.71 -11.94 6.50
CA ARG A 9 -31.18 -11.83 6.61
C ARG A 9 -31.69 -10.43 6.95
N GLY A 10 -30.80 -9.43 7.06
CA GLY A 10 -31.18 -8.06 7.41
C GLY A 10 -31.63 -7.88 8.87
N GLU A 11 -31.44 -8.88 9.73
CA GLU A 11 -31.81 -8.84 11.15
C GLU A 11 -30.84 -8.01 12.00
N THR A 12 -29.82 -7.41 11.37
CA THR A 12 -28.77 -6.64 12.04
C THR A 12 -28.88 -5.17 11.66
N ASN A 13 -29.34 -4.35 12.61
CA ASN A 13 -29.43 -2.91 12.44
C ASN A 13 -28.11 -2.25 12.86
N VAL A 14 -27.25 -1.93 11.90
CA VAL A 14 -26.01 -1.19 12.14
C VAL A 14 -26.28 0.30 11.99
N ASN A 15 -26.04 1.08 13.06
CA ASN A 15 -26.19 2.53 13.02
C ASN A 15 -24.92 3.20 12.47
N PHE A 16 -24.81 3.26 11.13
CA PHE A 16 -23.68 3.90 10.44
C PHE A 16 -23.62 5.42 10.69
N ILE A 17 -24.76 6.08 10.89
CA ILE A 17 -24.85 7.52 11.17
C ILE A 17 -24.22 7.87 12.53
N ARG A 18 -24.18 6.94 13.48
CA ARG A 18 -23.46 7.20 14.74
C ARG A 18 -21.93 7.29 14.55
N TRP A 19 -21.40 6.56 13.57
CA TRP A 19 -19.96 6.38 13.40
C TRP A 19 -19.34 7.21 12.27
N TRP A 20 -20.14 7.74 11.33
CA TRP A 20 -19.62 8.40 10.13
C TRP A 20 -18.60 9.51 10.43
N ARG A 21 -18.84 10.36 11.45
CA ARG A 21 -17.91 11.43 11.83
C ARG A 21 -16.56 10.90 12.32
N ARG A 22 -16.59 9.84 13.14
CA ARG A 22 -15.36 9.22 13.67
C ARG A 22 -14.57 8.55 12.56
N SER A 23 -15.25 7.82 11.67
CA SER A 23 -14.63 7.19 10.50
C SER A 23 -14.02 8.23 9.56
N MET A 24 -14.72 9.35 9.32
CA MET A 24 -14.19 10.45 8.49
C MET A 24 -12.93 11.07 9.08
N ILE A 25 -12.89 11.31 10.39
CA ILE A 25 -11.70 11.85 11.07
C ILE A 25 -10.55 10.85 10.96
N ALA A 26 -10.80 9.57 11.24
CA ALA A 26 -9.78 8.53 11.13
C ALA A 26 -9.20 8.44 9.70
N SER A 27 -10.05 8.46 8.68
CA SER A 27 -9.62 8.47 7.28
C SER A 27 -8.80 9.71 6.94
N ALA A 28 -9.24 10.90 7.38
CA ALA A 28 -8.51 12.14 7.14
C ALA A 28 -7.11 12.10 7.77
N VAL A 29 -6.99 11.59 9.01
CA VAL A 29 -5.70 11.41 9.69
C VAL A 29 -4.81 10.45 8.91
N LEU A 30 -5.33 9.31 8.45
CA LEU A 30 -4.55 8.36 7.65
C LEU A 30 -4.07 8.97 6.34
N ILE A 31 -4.89 9.76 5.65
CA ILE A 31 -4.50 10.47 4.44
C ILE A 31 -3.35 11.45 4.74
N VAL A 32 -3.47 12.25 5.80
CA VAL A 32 -2.43 13.20 6.20
C VAL A 32 -1.12 12.47 6.52
N ILE A 33 -1.19 11.34 7.24
CA ILE A 33 -0.01 10.52 7.55
C ILE A 33 0.63 9.98 6.26
N SER A 34 -0.17 9.43 5.34
CA SER A 34 0.33 8.88 4.07
C SER A 34 1.00 9.94 3.20
N ILE A 35 0.37 11.12 3.09
CA ILE A 35 0.96 12.24 2.36
C ILE A 35 2.23 12.71 3.06
N GLY A 36 2.20 12.85 4.39
CA GLY A 36 3.36 13.24 5.19
C GLY A 36 4.53 12.26 5.06
N SER A 37 4.27 10.95 5.05
CA SER A 37 5.32 9.94 4.92
C SER A 37 6.03 10.01 3.57
N MET A 38 5.33 10.38 2.50
CA MET A 38 5.95 10.57 1.18
C MET A 38 7.01 11.68 1.19
N PHE A 39 6.82 12.75 1.99
CA PHE A 39 7.80 13.83 2.11
C PHE A 39 8.93 13.51 3.09
N LEU A 40 8.65 12.79 4.18
CA LEU A 40 9.65 12.46 5.21
C LEU A 40 10.59 11.33 4.77
N GLN A 41 10.08 10.29 4.12
CA GLN A 41 10.88 9.16 3.63
C GLN A 41 11.45 9.42 2.23
N GLY A 42 10.90 10.40 1.52
CA GLY A 42 11.17 10.64 0.11
C GLY A 42 10.42 9.67 -0.79
N LEU A 43 10.44 9.97 -2.09
CA LEU A 43 9.81 9.15 -3.12
C LEU A 43 10.85 8.24 -3.79
N ASN A 44 10.46 6.98 -4.06
CA ASN A 44 11.22 6.12 -4.97
C ASN A 44 10.97 6.57 -6.43
N LEU A 45 11.58 7.70 -6.77
CA LEU A 45 11.48 8.31 -8.09
C LEU A 45 12.13 7.41 -9.14
N GLY A 46 11.39 7.13 -10.21
CA GLY A 46 11.87 6.37 -11.35
C GLY A 46 12.91 7.12 -12.18
N ILE A 47 13.42 6.43 -13.21
CA ILE A 47 14.47 6.95 -14.11
C ILE A 47 14.06 8.24 -14.82
N ASP A 48 12.76 8.44 -15.09
CA ASP A 48 12.26 9.64 -15.76
C ASP A 48 12.44 10.93 -14.93
N PHE A 49 12.58 10.79 -13.61
CA PHE A 49 12.68 11.91 -12.68
C PHE A 49 14.10 12.11 -12.12
N LYS A 50 14.82 11.01 -11.82
CA LYS A 50 16.19 11.06 -11.29
C LYS A 50 17.27 10.93 -12.35
N GLY A 51 16.91 10.51 -13.57
CA GLY A 51 17.86 10.05 -14.57
C GLY A 51 18.47 8.70 -14.20
N GLY A 52 19.02 8.00 -15.19
CA GLY A 52 19.66 6.70 -15.01
C GLY A 52 19.37 5.73 -16.15
N VAL A 53 19.81 4.49 -15.97
CA VAL A 53 19.57 3.40 -16.93
C VAL A 53 18.81 2.28 -16.24
N SER A 54 17.77 1.75 -16.90
CA SER A 54 16.99 0.61 -16.43
C SER A 54 16.97 -0.44 -17.54
N TRP A 55 17.37 -1.66 -17.20
CA TRP A 55 17.42 -2.78 -18.12
C TRP A 55 16.64 -3.95 -17.53
N GLU A 56 15.79 -4.57 -18.33
CA GLU A 56 15.06 -5.77 -17.95
C GLU A 56 15.74 -6.98 -18.60
N VAL A 57 16.15 -7.95 -17.79
CA VAL A 57 16.87 -9.15 -18.25
C VAL A 57 16.13 -10.39 -17.77
N LYS A 58 15.87 -11.33 -18.67
CA LYS A 58 15.31 -12.64 -18.32
C LYS A 58 16.44 -13.57 -17.88
N ALA A 59 16.48 -13.88 -16.58
CA ALA A 59 17.50 -14.75 -15.98
C ALA A 59 16.84 -15.88 -15.16
N PRO A 60 16.27 -16.91 -15.82
CA PRO A 60 15.67 -18.04 -15.12
C PRO A 60 16.74 -18.83 -14.35
N GLY A 61 16.48 -19.10 -13.07
CA GLY A 61 17.38 -19.88 -12.21
C GLY A 61 18.54 -19.07 -11.58
N VAL A 62 18.58 -17.75 -11.77
CA VAL A 62 19.58 -16.86 -11.16
C VAL A 62 18.95 -16.14 -9.97
N SER A 63 19.65 -16.08 -8.84
CA SER A 63 19.20 -15.36 -7.65
C SER A 63 19.50 -13.85 -7.75
N VAL A 64 18.78 -13.05 -6.95
CA VAL A 64 18.99 -11.59 -6.91
C VAL A 64 20.41 -11.25 -6.41
N ASP A 65 20.97 -12.05 -5.50
CA ASP A 65 22.32 -11.82 -4.94
C ASP A 65 23.42 -12.11 -5.97
N GLU A 66 23.28 -13.17 -6.76
CA GLU A 66 24.21 -13.46 -7.87
C GLU A 66 24.18 -12.35 -8.92
N ALA A 67 22.98 -11.85 -9.26
CA ALA A 67 22.83 -10.75 -10.21
C ALA A 67 23.48 -9.44 -9.69
N ARG A 68 23.37 -9.13 -8.40
CA ARG A 68 24.06 -7.98 -7.79
C ARG A 68 25.57 -8.14 -7.81
N SER A 69 26.07 -9.32 -7.44
CA SER A 69 27.51 -9.61 -7.41
C SER A 69 28.18 -9.44 -8.78
N ALA A 70 27.46 -9.75 -9.87
CA ALA A 70 27.96 -9.58 -11.23
C ALA A 70 28.00 -8.11 -11.70
N LEU A 71 27.23 -7.21 -11.08
CA LEU A 71 27.20 -5.78 -11.42
C LEU A 71 28.23 -4.95 -10.63
N ASP A 72 28.64 -5.44 -9.46
CA ASP A 72 29.63 -4.78 -8.60
C ASP A 72 31.09 -5.09 -9.00
N ALA A 73 31.31 -6.02 -9.94
CA ALA A 73 32.62 -6.43 -10.47
C ALA A 73 33.01 -5.67 -11.74
#